data_AF-A0A0B2ZZ28-F1
#
_entry.id   AF-A0A0B2ZZ28-F1
#
_cell.length_a   1.000
_cell.length_b   1.000
_cell.length_c   1.000
_cell.angle_alpha   90.00
_cell.angle_beta   90.00
_cell.angle_gamma   90.00
#
_symmetry.space_group_name_H-M   'P 1'
#
loop_
_entity.id
_entity.type
_entity.pdbx_description
1 polymer ?
#
loop_
_entity_poly.entity_id
_entity_poly.type
_entity_poly.pdbx_seq_one_letter_code
_entity_poly.pdbx_strand_id
1 'polypeptide(L)'
;MATLKIKNLGGGKLPAYAHDGDAGMDLYSTEDTTLSPGQRHAFGTKIAIEIPIGHVGLIWDKSGLSRNHGIKSMGGVVDSTYRGEIVVTLVNLGAEPYHIGKGDKIAQILIQPVVHAKLEESHELGSSMRGERGFGSTGK
;
A
#
# COMPACT_ATOMS: atom_id res chain seq x y z
N MET A 1 -2.74 12.46 -17.77
CA MET A 1 -1.80 11.82 -16.83
C MET A 1 -1.28 12.87 -15.86
N ALA A 2 -1.24 12.58 -14.56
CA ALA A 2 -0.62 13.49 -13.60
C ALA A 2 0.89 13.19 -13.52
N THR A 3 1.72 14.23 -13.54
CA THR A 3 3.17 14.10 -13.31
C THR A 3 3.44 14.23 -11.82
N LEU A 4 4.11 13.23 -11.23
CA LEU A 4 4.53 13.26 -9.83
C LEU A 4 5.99 13.67 -9.72
N LYS A 5 6.32 14.52 -8.74
CA LYS A 5 7.72 14.73 -8.37
C LYS A 5 8.16 13.60 -7.44
N ILE A 6 9.33 13.05 -7.73
CA ILE A 6 9.92 11.94 -6.99
C ILE A 6 11.36 12.27 -6.65
N LYS A 7 11.77 11.95 -5.43
CA LYS A 7 13.15 12.09 -4.96
C LYS A 7 13.68 10.70 -4.61
N ASN A 8 14.77 10.30 -5.27
CA ASN A 8 15.58 9.18 -4.84
C ASN A 8 16.51 9.65 -3.71
N LEU A 9 16.41 9.03 -2.54
CA LEU A 9 17.17 9.38 -1.35
C LEU A 9 18.56 8.71 -1.32
N GLY A 10 18.92 8.00 -2.40
CA GLY A 10 20.17 7.27 -2.56
C GLY A 10 19.94 5.76 -2.48
N GLY A 11 20.37 5.02 -3.50
CA GLY A 11 20.30 3.55 -3.54
C GLY A 11 18.90 2.96 -3.77
N GLY A 12 17.86 3.80 -3.93
CA GLY A 12 16.51 3.36 -4.27
C GLY A 12 16.32 3.13 -5.76
N LYS A 13 15.27 2.37 -6.12
CA LYS A 13 14.82 2.20 -7.50
C LYS A 13 13.50 2.94 -7.70
N LEU A 14 13.40 3.73 -8.76
CA LEU A 14 12.17 4.48 -9.04
C LEU A 14 10.99 3.51 -9.24
N PRO A 15 9.81 3.79 -8.65
CA PRO A 15 8.61 3.04 -8.92
C PRO A 15 8.24 3.11 -10.39
N ALA A 16 7.69 2.02 -10.93
CA ALA A 16 7.29 1.94 -12.33
C ALA A 16 6.07 1.05 -12.49
N TYR A 17 5.22 1.39 -13.45
CA TYR A 17 4.18 0.50 -13.96
C TYR A 17 4.85 -0.64 -14.74
N ALA A 18 4.36 -1.88 -14.57
CA ALA A 18 4.94 -3.03 -15.26
C ALA A 18 4.38 -3.15 -16.69
N HIS A 19 3.11 -2.82 -16.86
CA HIS A 19 2.38 -2.88 -18.12
C HIS A 19 1.52 -1.63 -18.34
N ASP A 20 1.18 -1.37 -19.59
CA ASP A 20 0.23 -0.31 -19.94
C ASP A 20 -1.14 -0.60 -19.33
N GLY A 21 -1.69 0.39 -18.63
CA GLY A 21 -2.98 0.28 -17.94
C GLY A 21 -2.91 -0.28 -16.52
N ASP A 22 -1.72 -0.65 -16.02
CA ASP A 22 -1.57 -1.03 -14.61
C ASP A 22 -1.95 0.12 -13.68
N ALA A 23 -2.69 -0.20 -12.61
CA ALA A 23 -3.15 0.81 -11.65
C ALA A 23 -2.04 1.27 -10.69
N GLY A 24 -1.13 0.36 -10.32
CA GLY A 24 -0.10 0.58 -9.30
C GLY A 24 1.31 0.55 -9.86
N MET A 25 2.18 1.38 -9.29
CA MET A 25 3.63 1.34 -9.56
C MET A 25 4.31 0.41 -8.57
N ASP A 26 5.18 -0.48 -9.04
CA ASP A 26 5.95 -1.39 -8.18
C ASP A 26 6.90 -0.62 -7.24
N LEU A 27 6.90 -0.98 -5.95
CA LEU A 27 7.85 -0.51 -4.94
C LEU A 27 8.90 -1.60 -4.68
N TYR A 28 10.14 -1.19 -4.47
CA TYR A 28 11.29 -2.09 -4.38
C TYR A 28 11.94 -2.04 -2.99
N SER A 29 12.36 -3.20 -2.47
CA SER A 29 13.16 -3.27 -1.25
C SER A 29 14.56 -2.69 -1.48
N THR A 30 15.12 -2.03 -0.46
CA THR A 30 16.52 -1.58 -0.46
C THR A 30 17.43 -2.41 0.45
N GLU A 31 16.88 -3.44 1.07
CA GLU A 31 17.55 -4.31 2.03
C GLU A 31 17.18 -5.79 1.82
N ASP A 32 18.04 -6.67 2.34
CA ASP A 32 17.83 -8.11 2.36
C ASP A 32 17.31 -8.52 3.75
N THR A 33 16.18 -9.23 3.80
CA THR A 33 15.60 -9.70 5.07
C THR A 33 14.78 -10.96 4.85
N THR A 34 14.87 -11.89 5.79
CA THR A 34 13.98 -13.06 5.84
C THR A 34 12.91 -12.84 6.89
N LEU A 35 11.65 -12.99 6.49
CA LEU A 35 10.49 -12.95 7.38
C LEU A 35 10.10 -14.37 7.79
N SER A 36 10.29 -14.70 9.06
CA SER A 36 9.69 -15.90 9.65
C SER A 36 8.16 -15.80 9.70
N PRO A 37 7.42 -16.92 9.76
CA PRO A 37 5.97 -16.90 9.99
C PRO A 37 5.58 -16.01 11.19
N GLY A 38 4.60 -15.13 10.98
CA GLY A 38 4.13 -14.15 11.98
C GLY A 38 5.03 -12.93 12.17
N GLN A 39 6.24 -12.91 11.59
CA GLN A 39 7.15 -11.78 11.68
C GLN A 39 6.69 -10.63 10.78
N ARG A 40 6.89 -9.41 11.27
CA ARG A 40 6.75 -8.18 10.50
C ARG A 40 8.08 -7.45 10.38
N HIS A 41 8.28 -6.76 9.27
CA HIS A 41 9.42 -5.87 9.05
C HIS A 41 9.01 -4.66 8.21
N ALA A 42 9.64 -3.53 8.47
CA ALA A 42 9.43 -2.28 7.75
C ALA A 42 10.57 -2.08 6.76
N PHE A 43 10.29 -2.29 5.47
CA PHE A 43 11.27 -2.22 4.40
C PHE A 43 11.42 -0.79 3.88
N GLY A 44 12.66 -0.31 3.84
CA GLY A 44 12.99 0.96 3.18
C GLY A 44 12.91 0.85 1.66
N THR A 45 12.45 1.91 1.00
CA THR A 45 12.46 2.02 -0.48
C THR A 45 13.46 3.05 -1.00
N LYS A 46 13.94 3.94 -0.14
CA LYS A 46 14.73 5.14 -0.47
C LYS A 46 14.06 6.05 -1.50
N ILE A 47 12.73 6.02 -1.56
CA ILE A 47 11.92 6.87 -2.44
C ILE A 47 11.03 7.79 -1.61
N ALA A 48 11.02 9.09 -1.95
CA ALA A 48 10.03 10.04 -1.46
C ALA A 48 9.22 10.58 -2.66
N ILE A 49 7.90 10.73 -2.48
CA ILE A 49 6.99 11.19 -3.55
C ILE A 49 6.21 12.40 -3.06
N GLU A 50 6.11 13.43 -3.91
CA GLU A 50 5.18 14.54 -3.74
C GLU A 50 3.82 14.17 -4.33
N ILE A 51 2.93 13.62 -3.50
CA ILE A 51 1.56 13.31 -3.89
C ILE A 51 0.76 14.63 -3.94
N PRO A 52 0.00 14.89 -5.01
CA PRO A 52 -0.80 16.12 -5.12
C PRO A 52 -1.86 16.22 -4.02
N ILE A 53 -2.17 17.44 -3.60
CA ILE A 53 -3.33 17.70 -2.73
C ILE A 53 -4.61 17.16 -3.40
N GLY A 54 -5.51 16.60 -2.59
CA GLY A 54 -6.71 15.91 -3.06
C GLY A 54 -6.48 14.48 -3.54
N HIS A 55 -5.25 13.97 -3.41
CA HIS A 55 -4.88 12.58 -3.70
C HIS A 55 -4.21 11.91 -2.51
N VAL A 56 -4.19 10.59 -2.55
CA VAL A 56 -3.49 9.72 -1.61
C VAL A 56 -2.64 8.71 -2.39
N GLY A 57 -1.52 8.29 -1.80
CA GLY A 57 -0.79 7.11 -2.22
C GLY A 57 -1.23 5.92 -1.38
N LEU A 58 -1.79 4.88 -2.01
CA LEU A 58 -2.18 3.65 -1.31
C LEU A 58 -1.21 2.53 -1.64
N ILE A 59 -0.50 2.03 -0.63
CA ILE A 59 0.37 0.87 -0.74
C ILE A 59 -0.49 -0.39 -0.65
N TRP A 60 -0.48 -1.19 -1.71
CA TRP A 60 -1.21 -2.43 -1.84
C TRP A 60 -0.28 -3.62 -2.03
N ASP A 61 -0.81 -4.80 -1.69
CA ASP A 61 -0.13 -6.07 -1.89
C ASP A 61 0.15 -6.33 -3.37
N LYS A 62 1.24 -7.07 -3.63
CA LYS A 62 1.38 -7.78 -4.90
C LYS A 62 0.66 -9.12 -4.78
N SER A 63 -0.26 -9.38 -5.69
CA SER A 63 -1.08 -10.60 -5.67
C SER A 63 -0.24 -11.88 -5.63
N GLY A 64 0.88 -11.94 -6.35
CA GLY A 64 1.79 -13.08 -6.33
C GLY A 64 2.42 -13.34 -4.96
N LEU A 65 2.87 -12.29 -4.26
CA LEU A 65 3.45 -12.41 -2.92
C LEU A 65 2.40 -12.87 -1.89
N SER A 66 1.21 -12.30 -1.98
CA SER A 66 0.10 -12.67 -1.10
C SER A 66 -0.37 -14.11 -1.34
N ARG A 67 -0.63 -14.48 -2.60
CA ARG A 67 -1.16 -15.80 -2.96
C ARG A 67 -0.16 -16.92 -2.76
N ASN A 68 1.09 -16.73 -3.17
CA ASN A 68 2.06 -17.83 -3.24
C ASN A 68 2.85 -17.99 -1.94
N HIS A 69 2.99 -16.92 -1.16
CA HIS A 69 3.89 -16.88 0.00
C HIS A 69 3.22 -16.34 1.27
N GLY A 70 1.95 -15.94 1.22
CA GLY A 70 1.24 -15.41 2.39
C GLY A 70 1.76 -14.04 2.87
N ILE A 71 2.45 -13.28 2.01
CA ILE A 71 3.00 -11.97 2.38
C ILE A 71 1.93 -10.89 2.22
N LYS A 72 1.73 -10.11 3.30
CA LYS A 72 0.73 -9.05 3.37
C LYS A 72 1.39 -7.73 3.77
N SER A 73 1.07 -6.65 3.07
CA SER A 73 1.37 -5.28 3.45
C SER A 73 0.47 -4.82 4.59
N MET A 74 1.04 -4.03 5.49
CA MET A 74 0.34 -3.41 6.61
C MET A 74 0.40 -1.89 6.53
N GLY A 75 -0.72 -1.23 6.87
CA GLY A 75 -0.88 0.21 6.67
C GLY A 75 -0.99 0.55 5.19
N GLY A 76 -0.38 1.67 4.78
CA GLY A 76 -0.21 2.00 3.36
C GLY A 76 -0.83 3.31 2.90
N VAL A 77 -1.39 4.12 3.80
CA VAL A 77 -1.81 5.49 3.47
C VAL A 77 -0.56 6.39 3.45
N VAL A 78 -0.26 6.97 2.30
CA VAL A 78 0.78 7.98 2.11
C VAL A 78 0.10 9.31 1.81
N ASP A 79 0.17 10.23 2.77
CA ASP A 79 -0.50 11.53 2.68
C ASP A 79 0.13 12.46 1.64
N SER A 80 -0.69 13.34 1.07
CA SER A 80 -0.24 14.38 0.13
C SER A 80 0.72 15.40 0.73
N THR A 81 0.75 15.54 2.06
CA THR A 81 1.69 16.40 2.79
C THR A 81 2.98 15.68 3.19
N TYR A 82 3.04 14.35 3.04
CA TYR A 82 4.22 13.58 3.41
C TYR A 82 5.35 13.78 2.39
N ARG A 83 6.59 13.94 2.88
CA ARG A 83 7.80 14.11 2.05
C ARG A 83 8.96 13.21 2.48
N GLY A 84 8.71 12.32 3.44
CA GLY A 84 9.70 11.35 3.90
C GLY A 84 9.83 10.15 2.96
N GLU A 85 10.66 9.20 3.37
CA GLU A 85 10.82 7.92 2.68
C GLU A 85 9.54 7.09 2.77
N ILE A 86 9.05 6.60 1.65
CA ILE A 86 7.99 5.59 1.62
C ILE A 86 8.57 4.29 2.18
N VAL A 87 7.98 3.82 3.27
CA VAL A 87 8.35 2.56 3.92
C VAL A 87 7.22 1.56 3.73
N VAL A 88 7.57 0.32 3.37
CA VAL A 88 6.61 -0.76 3.16
C VAL A 88 6.71 -1.72 4.32
N THR A 89 5.69 -1.74 5.19
CA THR A 89 5.62 -2.75 6.25
C THR A 89 4.98 -4.01 5.71
N LEU A 90 5.67 -5.14 5.83
CA LEU A 90 5.16 -6.45 5.45
C LEU A 90 5.08 -7.37 6.67
N VAL A 91 4.13 -8.29 6.63
CA VAL A 91 4.02 -9.42 7.56
C VAL A 91 3.93 -10.72 6.77
N ASN A 92 4.60 -11.76 7.26
CA ASN A 92 4.48 -13.11 6.72
C ASN A 92 3.34 -13.84 7.44
N LEU A 93 2.23 -14.08 6.74
CA LEU A 93 1.10 -14.89 7.20
C LEU A 93 1.14 -16.33 6.68
N GLY A 94 2.17 -16.69 5.91
CA GLY A 94 2.43 -18.04 5.44
C GLY A 94 3.04 -18.93 6.53
N ALA A 95 3.21 -20.21 6.18
CA ALA A 95 3.77 -21.22 7.09
C ALA A 95 5.30 -21.34 7.02
N GLU A 96 5.92 -20.84 5.95
CA GLU A 96 7.36 -20.95 5.70
C GLU A 96 8.05 -19.59 5.77
N PRO A 97 9.33 -19.52 6.18
CA PRO A 97 10.13 -18.31 6.05
C PRO A 97 10.18 -17.83 4.59
N TYR A 98 10.07 -16.52 4.39
CA TYR A 98 10.16 -15.91 3.06
C TYR A 98 11.31 -14.91 3.01
N HIS A 99 12.22 -15.10 2.08
CA HIS A 99 13.34 -14.19 1.85
C HIS A 99 12.92 -13.08 0.88
N ILE A 100 13.13 -11.84 1.30
CA ILE A 100 12.99 -10.64 0.47
C ILE A 100 14.40 -10.11 0.22
N GLY A 101 14.80 -10.12 -1.05
CA GLY A 101 16.08 -9.59 -1.47
C GLY A 101 16.03 -8.10 -1.74
N LYS A 102 17.21 -7.46 -1.66
CA LYS A 102 17.38 -6.09 -2.13
C LYS A 102 17.04 -6.01 -3.63
N GLY A 103 16.17 -5.07 -3.98
CA GLY A 103 15.70 -4.86 -5.35
C GLY A 103 14.46 -5.66 -5.73
N ASP A 104 13.95 -6.54 -4.84
CA ASP A 104 12.70 -7.24 -5.07
C ASP A 104 11.51 -6.28 -5.05
N LYS A 105 10.50 -6.59 -5.88
CA LYS A 105 9.21 -5.89 -5.88
C LYS A 105 8.40 -6.37 -4.68
N ILE A 106 8.17 -5.49 -3.71
CA ILE A 106 7.58 -5.87 -2.41
C ILE A 106 6.14 -5.41 -2.21
N ALA A 107 5.74 -4.34 -2.89
CA ALA A 107 4.39 -3.79 -2.87
C ALA A 107 4.16 -3.00 -4.15
N GLN A 108 2.98 -2.39 -4.27
CA GLN A 108 2.68 -1.42 -5.32
C GLN A 108 1.99 -0.20 -4.71
N ILE A 109 2.20 0.98 -5.28
CA ILE A 109 1.53 2.22 -4.87
C ILE A 109 0.55 2.69 -5.94
N LEU A 110 -0.70 2.91 -5.53
CA LEU A 110 -1.76 3.47 -6.35
C LEU A 110 -1.97 4.93 -5.96
N ILE A 111 -2.18 5.80 -6.95
CA ILE A 111 -2.43 7.22 -6.71
C ILE A 111 -3.90 7.48 -6.99
N GLN A 112 -4.66 7.80 -5.94
CA GLN A 112 -6.11 7.89 -6.04
C GLN A 112 -6.60 9.26 -5.56
N PRO A 113 -7.62 9.83 -6.21
CA PRO A 113 -8.36 10.97 -5.66
C PRO A 113 -8.98 10.58 -4.32
N VAL A 114 -8.99 11.51 -3.36
CA VAL A 114 -9.66 11.34 -2.06
C VAL A 114 -10.57 12.52 -1.75
N VAL A 115 -11.63 12.22 -1.00
CA VAL A 115 -12.55 13.22 -0.48
C VAL A 115 -12.14 13.58 0.94
N HIS A 116 -11.99 14.87 1.22
CA HIS A 116 -11.89 15.38 2.58
C HIS A 116 -13.30 15.74 3.07
N ALA A 117 -13.90 14.86 3.87
CA ALA A 117 -15.24 15.06 4.40
C ALA A 117 -15.24 16.03 5.59
N LYS A 118 -16.23 16.91 5.66
CA LYS A 118 -16.61 17.60 6.90
C LYS A 118 -17.56 16.68 7.67
N LEU A 119 -17.28 16.45 8.93
CA LEU A 119 -18.14 15.64 9.79
C LEU A 119 -19.22 16.54 10.42
N GLU A 120 -20.45 16.03 10.46
CA GLU A 120 -21.61 16.61 11.13
C GLU A 120 -22.24 15.52 11.98
N GLU A 121 -22.37 15.76 13.29
CA GLU A 121 -22.98 14.81 14.22
C GLU A 121 -24.51 14.86 14.09
N SER A 122 -25.17 13.71 14.09
CA SER A 122 -26.63 13.58 13.97
C SER A 122 -27.17 12.54 14.95
N HIS A 123 -28.39 12.74 15.42
CA HIS A 123 -29.12 11.77 16.25
C HIS A 123 -29.68 10.60 15.44
N GLU A 124 -29.82 10.75 14.13
CA GLU A 124 -30.34 9.71 13.23
C GLU A 124 -29.62 9.70 11.87
N LEU A 125 -29.61 8.54 11.22
CA LEU A 125 -29.13 8.35 9.84
C LEU A 125 -30.31 7.96 8.94
N GLY A 126 -30.22 8.31 7.65
CA GLY A 126 -31.22 7.91 6.66
C GLY A 126 -31.30 6.39 6.47
N SER A 127 -32.43 5.90 5.96
CA SER A 127 -32.61 4.48 5.66
C SER A 127 -31.84 4.07 4.39
N SER A 128 -31.36 2.83 4.34
CA SER A 128 -30.76 2.23 3.15
C SER A 128 -31.20 0.78 3.00
N MET A 129 -31.14 0.25 1.78
CA MET A 129 -31.45 -1.17 1.53
C MET A 129 -30.57 -2.11 2.37
N ARG A 130 -29.35 -1.70 2.76
CA ARG A 130 -28.48 -2.53 3.59
C ARG A 130 -28.83 -2.43 5.08
N GLY A 131 -29.23 -1.25 5.56
CA GLY A 131 -29.48 -0.98 6.97
C GLY A 131 -28.25 -1.32 7.83
N GLU A 132 -28.48 -1.95 8.98
CA GLU A 132 -27.45 -2.34 9.95
C GLU A 132 -26.76 -3.69 9.63
N ARG A 133 -27.05 -4.30 8.48
CA ARG A 133 -26.56 -5.65 8.14
C ARG A 133 -25.08 -5.65 7.70
N GLY A 134 -24.24 -6.40 8.41
CA GLY A 134 -22.80 -6.57 8.16
C GLY A 134 -22.31 -8.02 8.27
N PHE A 135 -20.99 -8.22 8.17
CA PHE A 135 -20.31 -9.51 8.45
C PHE A 135 -20.90 -10.74 7.73
N GLY A 136 -20.91 -10.72 6.40
CA GLY A 136 -21.45 -11.85 5.62
C GLY A 136 -22.97 -11.87 5.52
N SER A 137 -23.66 -10.78 5.84
CA SER A 137 -25.14 -10.69 5.77
C SER A 137 -25.78 -10.99 4.41
N THR A 138 -24.99 -11.14 3.34
CA THR A 138 -25.43 -11.51 1.98
C THR A 138 -24.99 -12.92 1.57
N GLY A 139 -24.35 -13.72 2.44
CA GLY A 139 -23.80 -15.03 2.11
C GLY A 139 -23.66 -15.99 3.30
N LYS A 140 -23.35 -17.26 3.00
CA LYS A 140 -22.75 -18.22 3.93
C LYS A 140 -21.25 -18.22 3.74
#